data_AF-A0A7X4HEZ2-F1
#
_entry.id   AF-A0A7X4HEZ2-F1
#
_cell.length_a   1.000
_cell.length_b   1.000
_cell.length_c   1.000
_cell.angle_alpha   90.00
_cell.angle_beta   90.00
_cell.angle_gamma   90.00
#
_symmetry.space_group_name_H-M   'P 1'
#
loop_
_entity.id
_entity.type
_entity.pdbx_description
1 polymer ?
#
loop_
_entity_poly.entity_id
_entity_poly.type
_entity_poly.pdbx_seq_one_letter_code
_entity_poly.pdbx_strand_id
1 'polypeptide(L)'
;MSFVSYAQNCEDVLLWRALGHVRNGFYIDVGANDPVLHSVSKAFYDSGWSGINIEPMPSYHAQFQAQRPRDLNLAVACGARDGEITLYEVPAMNGWASTDAAVADGHRADGYALQEVTVPLRTLNDICAAHVQGPIHFLKIDVEGAEGEVLRGLDLQRWRPWILVIEATLPGQRDSAHQAWEALVTAHDYQFAWFDGLNRYYTAGEHAALREVLALQPNVFDDFISHHLAHAWQAKATLAGQLQDALEQAAAAQGRAADAQAERTALAEQALHDGREANRQVSQALAGAAAAQQRLQETLAVQAEQVRQLAACEAQLILRDGDLARRAEQVAALQDGLAALQDQLVQRETALQDELARRETALRDELARREAQLQGALGELQAALAHSEHARHQAGAWGSDMQQRLLAMEHSRWWRLRGSLLGVGRAPQALLARSRD
;
A
#
# COMPACT_ATOMS: atom_id res chain seq x y z
N MET A 1 -60.69 12.91 29.65
CA MET A 1 -60.34 12.01 28.54
C MET A 1 -61.66 11.46 28.05
N SER A 2 -61.89 11.44 26.73
CA SER A 2 -63.11 10.85 26.17
C SER A 2 -63.22 9.36 26.54
N PHE A 3 -64.44 8.87 26.73
CA PHE A 3 -64.72 7.46 26.98
C PHE A 3 -64.31 6.62 25.75
N VAL A 4 -63.66 5.48 25.96
CA VAL A 4 -63.26 4.58 24.87
C VAL A 4 -64.26 3.43 24.81
N SER A 5 -65.05 3.38 23.74
CA SER A 5 -66.02 2.33 23.48
C SER A 5 -65.37 1.13 22.80
N TYR A 6 -65.56 -0.05 23.36
CA TYR A 6 -65.11 -1.33 22.84
C TYR A 6 -66.25 -2.09 22.15
N ALA A 7 -67.50 -1.72 22.42
CA ALA A 7 -68.68 -2.41 21.91
C ALA A 7 -68.93 -2.16 20.42
N GLN A 8 -69.60 -3.11 19.75
CA GLN A 8 -69.85 -3.04 18.31
C GLN A 8 -70.92 -2.01 17.93
N ASN A 9 -71.94 -1.84 18.77
CA ASN A 9 -73.09 -0.98 18.52
C ASN A 9 -73.28 0.09 19.61
N CYS A 10 -72.16 0.51 20.24
CA CYS A 10 -72.12 1.53 21.30
C CYS A 10 -72.97 1.19 22.55
N GLU A 11 -73.17 -0.09 22.83
CA GLU A 11 -73.91 -0.58 24.01
C GLU A 11 -73.25 -0.09 25.31
N ASP A 12 -71.92 -0.15 25.35
CA ASP A 12 -71.13 0.30 26.49
C ASP A 12 -71.20 1.82 26.73
N VAL A 13 -71.32 2.63 25.68
CA VAL A 13 -71.54 4.09 25.77
C VAL A 13 -72.88 4.38 26.42
N LEU A 14 -73.95 3.70 25.97
CA LEU A 14 -75.29 3.91 26.49
C LEU A 14 -75.39 3.46 27.96
N LEU A 15 -74.79 2.30 28.28
CA LEU A 15 -74.67 1.84 29.65
C LEU A 15 -73.81 2.81 30.50
N TRP A 16 -72.73 3.36 29.95
CA TRP A 16 -71.86 4.29 30.67
C TRP A 16 -72.57 5.61 30.98
N ARG A 17 -73.41 6.10 30.07
CA ARG A 17 -74.30 7.24 30.34
C ARG A 17 -75.20 6.97 31.55
N ALA A 18 -75.77 5.76 31.64
CA ALA A 18 -76.67 5.38 32.72
C ALA A 18 -75.93 5.09 34.04
N LEU A 19 -74.76 4.46 33.98
CA LEU A 19 -74.11 3.83 35.14
C LEU A 19 -72.71 4.37 35.47
N GLY A 20 -72.13 5.27 34.68
CA GLY A 20 -70.75 5.75 34.86
C GLY A 20 -70.50 6.48 36.20
N HIS A 21 -71.57 6.83 36.92
CA HIS A 21 -71.50 7.38 38.27
C HIS A 21 -71.30 6.31 39.36
N VAL A 22 -71.58 5.04 39.06
CA VAL A 22 -71.41 3.90 39.97
C VAL A 22 -69.92 3.52 40.02
N ARG A 23 -69.39 3.42 41.24
CA ARG A 23 -68.01 2.99 41.48
C ARG A 23 -67.96 1.48 41.71
N ASN A 24 -67.04 0.79 41.03
CA ASN A 24 -66.80 -0.65 41.19
C ASN A 24 -68.09 -1.47 41.07
N GLY A 25 -68.89 -1.18 40.03
CA GLY A 25 -70.12 -1.92 39.78
C GLY A 25 -69.85 -3.34 39.31
N PHE A 26 -70.94 -4.06 39.04
CA PHE A 26 -70.94 -5.48 38.72
C PHE A 26 -71.83 -5.77 37.53
N TYR A 27 -71.31 -6.54 36.59
CA TYR A 27 -72.03 -6.98 35.38
C TYR A 27 -72.02 -8.50 35.25
N ILE A 28 -72.96 -8.99 34.46
CA ILE A 28 -72.94 -10.36 33.93
C ILE A 28 -73.03 -10.26 32.41
N ASP A 29 -72.12 -10.91 31.71
CA ASP A 29 -72.01 -10.89 30.26
C ASP A 29 -72.13 -12.33 29.74
N VAL A 30 -73.27 -12.67 29.14
CA VAL A 30 -73.58 -14.02 28.65
C VAL A 30 -73.38 -14.06 27.14
N GLY A 31 -72.44 -14.91 26.71
CA GLY A 31 -71.89 -14.87 25.35
C GLY A 31 -70.88 -13.73 25.18
N ALA A 32 -69.97 -13.63 26.14
CA ALA A 32 -69.04 -12.50 26.24
C ALA A 32 -68.00 -12.46 25.09
N ASN A 33 -67.80 -13.56 24.37
CA ASN A 33 -66.97 -13.68 23.17
C ASN A 33 -65.53 -13.14 23.36
N ASP A 34 -65.12 -12.07 22.68
CA ASP A 34 -63.77 -11.54 22.81
C ASP A 34 -63.65 -10.59 24.03
N PRO A 35 -62.61 -10.70 24.87
CA PRO A 35 -62.46 -9.86 26.06
C PRO A 35 -62.21 -8.38 25.79
N VAL A 36 -61.96 -7.99 24.54
CA VAL A 36 -61.64 -6.63 24.10
C VAL A 36 -62.49 -6.22 22.91
N LEU A 37 -62.48 -6.99 21.82
CA LEU A 37 -63.16 -6.64 20.59
C LEU A 37 -64.67 -6.82 20.74
N HIS A 38 -65.43 -5.78 20.42
CA HIS A 38 -66.90 -5.78 20.53
C HIS A 38 -67.41 -6.01 21.97
N SER A 39 -66.54 -5.90 22.97
CA SER A 39 -66.87 -6.19 24.37
C SER A 39 -67.68 -5.05 24.99
N VAL A 40 -68.90 -5.36 25.41
CA VAL A 40 -69.77 -4.41 26.13
C VAL A 40 -69.25 -4.12 27.54
N SER A 41 -68.52 -5.06 28.15
CA SER A 41 -68.05 -4.96 29.53
C SER A 41 -66.63 -4.39 29.69
N LYS A 42 -65.82 -4.30 28.62
CA LYS A 42 -64.40 -3.91 28.69
C LYS A 42 -64.17 -2.51 29.24
N ALA A 43 -64.94 -1.53 28.80
CA ALA A 43 -64.79 -0.16 29.29
C ALA A 43 -65.09 -0.04 30.80
N PHE A 44 -66.05 -0.82 31.31
CA PHE A 44 -66.37 -0.91 32.73
C PHE A 44 -65.24 -1.55 33.52
N TYR A 45 -64.68 -2.65 33.01
CA TYR A 45 -63.52 -3.30 33.61
C TYR A 45 -62.33 -2.35 33.72
N ASP A 46 -61.98 -1.65 32.64
CA ASP A 46 -60.89 -0.65 32.68
C ASP A 46 -61.14 0.46 33.70
N SER A 47 -62.41 0.74 33.97
CA SER A 47 -62.87 1.70 34.99
C SER A 47 -62.97 1.13 36.41
N GLY A 48 -62.46 -0.08 36.64
CA GLY A 48 -62.36 -0.71 37.97
C GLY A 48 -63.54 -1.62 38.35
N TRP A 49 -64.48 -1.86 37.44
CA TRP A 49 -65.55 -2.82 37.66
C TRP A 49 -65.03 -4.26 37.54
N SER A 50 -65.83 -5.19 38.05
CA SER A 50 -65.60 -6.63 37.91
C SER A 50 -66.94 -7.35 37.82
N GLY A 51 -67.00 -8.43 37.04
CA GLY A 51 -68.24 -9.17 36.82
C GLY A 51 -68.02 -10.63 36.50
N ILE A 52 -69.04 -11.23 35.89
CA ILE A 52 -68.99 -12.61 35.39
C ILE A 52 -69.05 -12.56 33.87
N ASN A 53 -68.03 -13.12 33.21
CA ASN A 53 -68.06 -13.37 31.76
C ASN A 53 -68.34 -14.86 31.55
N ILE A 54 -69.37 -15.17 30.77
CA ILE A 54 -69.75 -16.53 30.43
C ILE A 54 -69.50 -16.71 28.94
N GLU A 55 -68.48 -17.50 28.62
CA GLU A 55 -68.01 -17.73 27.27
C GLU A 55 -67.60 -19.21 27.11
N PRO A 56 -68.40 -20.02 26.40
CA PRO A 56 -68.16 -21.46 26.31
C PRO A 56 -66.93 -21.85 25.48
N MET A 57 -66.47 -21.02 24.55
CA MET A 57 -65.37 -21.36 23.65
C MET A 57 -64.03 -21.35 24.38
N PRO A 58 -63.26 -22.46 24.37
CA PRO A 58 -61.98 -22.56 25.06
C PRO A 58 -60.96 -21.50 24.62
N SER A 59 -60.97 -21.13 23.33
CA SER A 59 -60.09 -20.12 22.74
C SER A 59 -60.30 -18.75 23.37
N TYR A 60 -61.54 -18.31 23.53
CA TYR A 60 -61.89 -17.04 24.16
C TYR A 60 -61.77 -17.09 25.68
N HIS A 61 -62.12 -18.21 26.33
CA HIS A 61 -61.94 -18.38 27.77
C HIS A 61 -60.49 -18.19 28.20
N ALA A 62 -59.53 -18.76 27.46
CA ALA A 62 -58.11 -18.57 27.73
C ALA A 62 -57.69 -17.10 27.62
N GLN A 63 -58.25 -16.35 26.67
CA GLN A 63 -58.00 -14.92 26.52
C GLN A 63 -58.60 -14.12 27.69
N PHE A 64 -59.81 -14.44 28.13
CA PHE A 64 -60.43 -13.86 29.31
C PHE A 64 -59.59 -14.09 30.57
N GLN A 65 -59.09 -15.31 30.79
CA GLN A 65 -58.21 -15.61 31.93
C GLN A 65 -56.94 -14.74 31.93
N ALA A 66 -56.36 -14.49 30.76
CA ALA A 66 -55.14 -13.68 30.63
C ALA A 66 -55.40 -12.17 30.77
N GLN A 67 -56.49 -11.67 30.17
CA GLN A 67 -56.73 -10.23 30.00
C GLN A 67 -57.70 -9.65 31.05
N ARG A 68 -58.55 -10.49 31.63
CA ARG A 68 -59.63 -10.09 32.57
C ARG A 68 -59.54 -10.83 33.91
N PRO A 69 -58.39 -10.84 34.61
CA PRO A 69 -58.20 -11.63 35.84
C PRO A 69 -59.01 -11.17 37.07
N ARG A 70 -59.59 -9.95 37.07
CA ARG A 70 -60.53 -9.56 38.15
C ARG A 70 -61.94 -10.09 37.94
N ASP A 71 -62.27 -10.49 36.72
CA ASP A 71 -63.57 -11.08 36.40
C ASP A 71 -63.57 -12.56 36.75
N LEU A 72 -64.76 -13.08 37.04
CA LEU A 72 -65.00 -14.51 37.04
C LEU A 72 -65.31 -14.94 35.60
N ASN A 73 -64.37 -15.65 34.97
CA ASN A 73 -64.50 -16.10 33.58
C ASN A 73 -64.86 -17.59 33.53
N LEU A 74 -66.08 -17.91 33.06
CA LEU A 74 -66.65 -19.26 33.07
C LEU A 74 -66.73 -19.85 31.66
N ALA A 75 -66.09 -21.02 31.46
CA ALA A 75 -66.15 -21.81 30.22
C ALA A 75 -67.40 -22.70 30.19
N VAL A 76 -68.58 -22.09 30.17
CA VAL A 76 -69.87 -22.78 30.14
C VAL A 76 -70.84 -22.07 29.20
N ALA A 77 -71.80 -22.80 28.64
CA ALA A 77 -72.97 -22.21 28.01
C ALA A 77 -74.05 -21.91 29.07
N CYS A 78 -74.97 -20.99 28.77
CA CYS A 78 -76.14 -20.71 29.61
C CYS A 78 -77.44 -21.15 28.94
N GLY A 79 -78.37 -21.67 29.74
CA GLY A 79 -79.68 -22.10 29.24
C GLY A 79 -80.68 -22.40 30.35
N ALA A 80 -81.80 -23.04 29.98
CA ALA A 80 -82.94 -23.25 30.88
C ALA A 80 -82.74 -24.33 31.95
N ARG A 81 -81.70 -25.18 31.81
CA ARG A 81 -81.36 -26.27 32.73
C ARG A 81 -79.87 -26.59 32.69
N ASP A 82 -79.37 -27.19 33.75
CA ASP A 82 -78.01 -27.73 33.78
C ASP A 82 -77.88 -28.98 32.88
N GLY A 83 -76.70 -29.17 32.29
CA GLY A 83 -76.40 -30.31 31.43
C GLY A 83 -75.15 -30.10 30.57
N GLU A 84 -75.17 -30.61 29.35
CA GLU A 84 -74.16 -30.38 28.32
C GLU A 84 -74.84 -29.96 27.02
N ILE A 85 -74.14 -29.18 26.21
CA ILE A 85 -74.60 -28.76 24.88
C ILE A 85 -73.44 -28.82 23.89
N THR A 86 -73.74 -29.17 22.65
CA THR A 86 -72.78 -29.10 21.54
C THR A 86 -72.95 -27.78 20.82
N LEU A 87 -71.85 -27.05 20.67
CA LEU A 87 -71.75 -25.82 19.91
C LEU A 87 -71.02 -26.07 18.60
N TYR A 88 -71.46 -25.40 17.55
CA TYR A 88 -70.89 -25.46 16.21
C TYR A 88 -70.14 -24.16 15.95
N GLU A 89 -68.82 -24.18 16.17
CA GLU A 89 -67.93 -23.04 15.98
C GLU A 89 -67.50 -22.94 14.50
N VAL A 90 -67.44 -21.72 13.98
CA VAL A 90 -66.79 -21.39 12.71
C VAL A 90 -65.50 -20.63 13.02
N PRO A 91 -64.32 -21.29 13.10
CA PRO A 91 -63.09 -20.64 13.57
C PRO A 91 -62.64 -19.42 12.76
N ALA A 92 -63.13 -19.29 11.53
CA ALA A 92 -62.84 -18.17 10.65
C ALA A 92 -63.68 -16.91 10.95
N MET A 93 -64.77 -17.02 11.71
CA MET A 93 -65.76 -15.95 11.93
C MET A 93 -66.07 -15.81 13.43
N ASN A 94 -65.64 -14.69 14.04
CA ASN A 94 -65.88 -14.43 15.45
C ASN A 94 -67.38 -14.23 15.75
N GLY A 95 -67.86 -14.80 16.86
CA GLY A 95 -69.26 -14.69 17.30
C GLY A 95 -70.23 -15.67 16.64
N TRP A 96 -69.86 -16.39 15.58
CA TRP A 96 -70.80 -17.24 14.82
C TRP A 96 -71.03 -18.65 15.40
N ALA A 97 -70.68 -18.87 16.67
CA ALA A 97 -70.89 -20.17 17.30
C ALA A 97 -72.39 -20.37 17.58
N SER A 98 -72.99 -21.42 17.01
CA SER A 98 -74.42 -21.69 17.17
C SER A 98 -74.69 -23.00 17.89
N THR A 99 -75.81 -23.08 18.61
CA THR A 99 -76.37 -24.32 19.15
C THR A 99 -77.24 -25.07 18.12
N ASP A 100 -77.60 -24.44 17.00
CA ASP A 100 -78.51 -25.00 16.01
C ASP A 100 -77.74 -25.71 14.87
N ALA A 101 -77.96 -27.03 14.76
CA ALA A 101 -77.37 -27.84 13.71
C ALA A 101 -77.80 -27.40 12.30
N ALA A 102 -78.99 -26.80 12.13
CA ALA A 102 -79.44 -26.29 10.83
C ALA A 102 -78.68 -25.02 10.40
N VAL A 103 -78.34 -24.15 11.36
CA VAL A 103 -77.48 -22.98 11.13
C VAL A 103 -76.07 -23.45 10.77
N ALA A 104 -75.56 -24.44 11.49
CA ALA A 104 -74.27 -25.09 11.21
C ALA A 104 -74.22 -25.72 9.81
N ASP A 105 -75.29 -26.42 9.39
CA ASP A 105 -75.40 -26.99 8.06
C ASP A 105 -75.42 -25.91 6.96
N GLY A 106 -76.07 -24.77 7.21
CA GLY A 106 -76.03 -23.59 6.35
C GLY A 106 -74.60 -23.07 6.15
N HIS A 107 -73.85 -22.86 7.23
CA HIS A 107 -72.45 -22.43 7.16
C HIS A 107 -71.56 -23.46 6.45
N ARG A 108 -71.82 -24.75 6.64
CA ARG A 108 -71.09 -25.81 5.92
C ARG A 108 -71.38 -25.76 4.42
N ALA A 109 -72.62 -25.48 4.03
CA ALA A 109 -73.01 -25.31 2.63
C ALA A 109 -72.36 -24.07 1.98
N ASP A 110 -72.14 -23.01 2.77
CA ASP A 110 -71.41 -21.80 2.36
C ASP A 110 -69.89 -22.00 2.28
N GLY A 111 -69.38 -23.19 2.61
CA GLY A 111 -67.97 -23.58 2.47
C GLY A 111 -67.11 -23.30 3.71
N TYR A 112 -67.71 -22.96 4.85
CA TYR A 112 -66.98 -22.78 6.10
C TYR A 112 -66.61 -24.12 6.75
N ALA A 113 -65.44 -24.17 7.39
CA ALA A 113 -65.06 -25.27 8.25
C ALA A 113 -65.71 -25.10 9.62
N LEU A 114 -66.34 -26.17 10.13
CA LEU A 114 -67.00 -26.18 11.43
C LEU A 114 -66.25 -27.06 12.40
N GLN A 115 -66.25 -26.65 13.67
CA GLN A 115 -65.76 -27.43 14.79
C GLN A 115 -66.89 -27.65 15.80
N GLU A 116 -67.12 -28.90 16.17
CA GLU A 116 -68.09 -29.25 17.22
C GLU A 116 -67.38 -29.24 18.57
N VAL A 117 -67.93 -28.48 19.53
CA VAL A 117 -67.39 -28.36 20.88
C VAL A 117 -68.51 -28.64 21.87
N THR A 118 -68.41 -29.74 22.61
CA THR A 118 -69.33 -30.02 23.72
C THR A 118 -68.86 -29.32 24.98
N VAL A 119 -69.74 -28.52 25.57
CA VAL A 119 -69.45 -27.70 26.76
C VAL A 119 -70.50 -27.93 27.85
N PRO A 120 -70.17 -27.69 29.13
CA PRO A 120 -71.18 -27.68 30.19
C PRO A 120 -72.21 -26.58 29.93
N LEU A 121 -73.48 -26.91 30.15
CA LEU A 121 -74.61 -25.99 30.15
C LEU A 121 -75.03 -25.74 31.59
N ARG A 122 -75.20 -24.48 31.98
CA ARG A 122 -75.66 -24.11 33.34
C ARG A 122 -76.79 -23.08 33.30
N THR A 123 -77.61 -23.07 34.34
CA THR A 123 -78.57 -21.98 34.52
C THR A 123 -77.90 -20.73 35.09
N LEU A 124 -78.39 -19.54 34.72
CA LEU A 124 -77.95 -18.30 35.37
C LEU A 124 -78.31 -18.29 36.85
N ASN A 125 -79.40 -18.95 37.25
CA ASN A 125 -79.74 -19.13 38.66
C ASN A 125 -78.61 -19.78 39.47
N ASP A 126 -78.04 -20.87 38.96
CA ASP A 126 -76.99 -21.61 39.66
C ASP A 126 -75.64 -20.90 39.63
N ILE A 127 -75.35 -20.15 38.55
CA ILE A 127 -74.16 -19.29 38.47
C ILE A 127 -74.29 -18.13 39.46
N CYS A 128 -75.43 -17.43 39.48
CA CYS A 128 -75.65 -16.31 40.38
C CYS A 128 -75.64 -16.77 41.84
N ALA A 129 -76.26 -17.91 42.16
CA ALA A 129 -76.27 -18.47 43.51
C ALA A 129 -74.87 -18.77 44.05
N ALA A 130 -73.94 -19.15 43.18
CA ALA A 130 -72.57 -19.48 43.56
C ALA A 130 -71.67 -18.24 43.70
N HIS A 131 -71.93 -17.16 42.95
CA HIS A 131 -70.93 -16.12 42.71
C HIS A 131 -71.40 -14.68 42.94
N VAL A 132 -72.71 -14.40 42.90
CA VAL A 132 -73.25 -13.04 43.04
C VAL A 132 -73.53 -12.74 44.51
N GLN A 133 -72.95 -11.66 45.02
CA GLN A 133 -73.08 -11.24 46.43
C GLN A 133 -73.74 -9.85 46.59
N GLY A 134 -74.02 -9.15 45.50
CA GLY A 134 -74.47 -7.76 45.52
C GLY A 134 -75.33 -7.39 44.31
N PRO A 135 -75.57 -6.08 44.08
CA PRO A 135 -76.39 -5.62 42.97
C PRO A 135 -75.75 -5.96 41.63
N ILE A 136 -76.55 -6.48 40.70
CA ILE A 136 -76.18 -6.64 39.31
C ILE A 136 -76.61 -5.35 38.61
N HIS A 137 -75.66 -4.58 38.08
CA HIS A 137 -75.96 -3.27 37.49
C HIS A 137 -76.42 -3.43 36.04
N PHE A 138 -75.82 -4.36 35.30
CA PHE A 138 -76.38 -4.80 34.02
C PHE A 138 -76.13 -6.28 33.75
N LEU A 139 -77.03 -6.88 32.99
CA LEU A 139 -76.91 -8.21 32.41
C LEU A 139 -77.03 -8.09 30.89
N LYS A 140 -75.98 -8.51 30.17
CA LYS A 140 -76.00 -8.67 28.71
C LYS A 140 -76.23 -10.13 28.36
N ILE A 141 -77.13 -10.37 27.41
CA ILE A 141 -77.36 -11.69 26.82
C ILE A 141 -77.20 -11.56 25.30
N ASP A 142 -76.26 -12.31 24.75
CA ASP A 142 -75.94 -12.42 23.32
C ASP A 142 -75.53 -13.86 23.04
N VAL A 143 -76.47 -14.74 22.68
CA VAL A 143 -76.18 -16.18 22.56
C VAL A 143 -76.69 -16.73 21.24
N GLU A 144 -76.70 -15.88 20.21
CA GLU A 144 -76.97 -16.22 18.82
C GLU A 144 -78.27 -17.03 18.65
N GLY A 145 -79.35 -16.54 19.28
CA GLY A 145 -80.71 -17.07 19.13
C GLY A 145 -81.22 -17.92 20.30
N ALA A 146 -80.39 -18.15 21.32
CA ALA A 146 -80.77 -18.90 22.53
C ALA A 146 -81.19 -18.00 23.72
N GLU A 147 -81.45 -16.70 23.50
CA GLU A 147 -81.70 -15.71 24.57
C GLU A 147 -82.88 -16.12 25.45
N GLY A 148 -83.94 -16.67 24.82
CA GLY A 148 -85.10 -17.18 25.53
C GLY A 148 -84.79 -18.37 26.44
N GLU A 149 -83.85 -19.25 26.07
CA GLU A 149 -83.42 -20.36 26.92
C GLU A 149 -82.62 -19.86 28.14
N VAL A 150 -81.73 -18.88 27.93
CA VAL A 150 -80.99 -18.22 29.02
C VAL A 150 -81.95 -17.58 30.02
N LEU A 151 -82.96 -16.84 29.52
CA LEU A 151 -83.96 -16.18 30.37
C LEU A 151 -84.83 -17.17 31.15
N ARG A 152 -85.18 -18.33 30.58
CA ARG A 152 -85.90 -19.39 31.31
C ARG A 152 -85.07 -19.99 32.46
N GLY A 153 -83.75 -19.92 32.37
CA GLY A 153 -82.80 -20.33 33.42
C GLY A 153 -82.54 -19.27 34.49
N LEU A 154 -83.25 -18.13 34.46
CA LEU A 154 -83.03 -16.99 35.36
C LEU A 154 -84.34 -16.61 36.09
N ASP A 155 -84.29 -16.60 37.42
CA ASP A 155 -85.34 -16.02 38.26
C ASP A 155 -85.07 -14.51 38.42
N LEU A 156 -85.75 -13.71 37.61
CA LEU A 156 -85.66 -12.25 37.62
C LEU A 156 -86.28 -11.58 38.85
N GLN A 157 -87.00 -12.31 39.71
CA GLN A 157 -87.44 -11.78 41.01
C GLN A 157 -86.34 -11.91 42.04
N ARG A 158 -85.55 -12.98 41.96
CA ARG A 158 -84.43 -13.25 42.87
C ARG A 158 -83.15 -12.53 42.45
N TRP A 159 -82.77 -12.64 41.19
CA TRP A 159 -81.57 -12.04 40.63
C TRP A 159 -81.99 -10.87 39.76
N ARG A 160 -81.70 -9.66 40.26
CA ARG A 160 -82.38 -8.44 39.81
C ARG A 160 -81.41 -7.43 39.17
N PRO A 161 -80.97 -7.65 37.92
CA PRO A 161 -80.19 -6.65 37.18
C PRO A 161 -80.92 -5.31 37.06
N TRP A 162 -80.24 -4.19 37.23
CA TRP A 162 -80.88 -2.88 37.04
C TRP A 162 -81.24 -2.66 35.57
N ILE A 163 -80.34 -3.06 34.67
CA ILE A 163 -80.49 -2.98 33.23
C ILE A 163 -80.32 -4.37 32.60
N LEU A 164 -81.21 -4.73 31.68
CA LEU A 164 -81.05 -5.86 30.79
C LEU A 164 -80.71 -5.34 29.39
N VAL A 165 -79.71 -5.93 28.76
CA VAL A 165 -79.36 -5.72 27.36
C VAL A 165 -79.44 -7.07 26.68
N ILE A 166 -80.38 -7.25 25.76
CA ILE A 166 -80.69 -8.57 25.19
C ILE A 166 -80.71 -8.43 23.68
N GLU A 167 -79.94 -9.26 22.99
CA GLU A 167 -79.99 -9.32 21.53
C GLU A 167 -81.42 -9.69 21.07
N ALA A 168 -81.92 -8.95 20.09
CA ALA A 168 -83.31 -8.98 19.70
C ALA A 168 -83.51 -9.24 18.21
N THR A 169 -82.49 -9.73 17.52
CA THR A 169 -82.51 -10.09 16.09
C THR A 169 -82.29 -11.58 15.90
N LEU A 170 -82.73 -12.10 14.75
CA LEU A 170 -82.33 -13.44 14.33
C LEU A 170 -80.83 -13.44 13.97
N PRO A 171 -80.09 -14.55 14.20
CA PRO A 171 -78.67 -14.63 13.90
C PRO A 171 -78.34 -14.19 12.47
N GLY A 172 -77.42 -13.21 12.35
CA GLY A 172 -76.98 -12.65 11.07
C GLY A 172 -78.04 -11.89 10.27
N GLN A 173 -79.22 -11.62 10.83
CA GLN A 173 -80.35 -10.99 10.16
C GLN A 173 -80.81 -9.72 10.88
N ARG A 174 -81.66 -8.92 10.22
CA ARG A 174 -82.25 -7.69 10.81
C ARG A 174 -83.66 -7.90 11.35
N ASP A 175 -84.23 -9.06 11.12
CA ASP A 175 -85.55 -9.43 11.59
C ASP A 175 -85.52 -9.64 13.09
N SER A 176 -86.54 -9.13 13.78
CA SER A 176 -86.56 -9.17 15.24
C SER A 176 -87.00 -10.53 15.78
N ALA A 177 -86.33 -11.00 16.83
CA ALA A 177 -86.60 -12.25 17.55
C ALA A 177 -87.21 -12.03 18.95
N HIS A 178 -87.39 -10.78 19.40
CA HIS A 178 -87.76 -10.47 20.79
C HIS A 178 -89.11 -11.05 21.23
N GLN A 179 -90.06 -11.26 20.32
CA GLN A 179 -91.39 -11.78 20.65
C GLN A 179 -91.32 -13.17 21.28
N ALA A 180 -90.25 -13.94 21.02
CA ALA A 180 -90.04 -15.26 21.60
C ALA A 180 -89.72 -15.22 23.10
N TRP A 181 -89.22 -14.10 23.63
CA TRP A 181 -88.70 -14.02 25.00
C TRP A 181 -89.14 -12.78 25.80
N GLU A 182 -89.65 -11.70 25.18
CA GLU A 182 -89.95 -10.43 25.87
C GLU A 182 -90.97 -10.57 27.01
N ALA A 183 -91.92 -11.51 26.89
CA ALA A 183 -92.88 -11.81 27.95
C ALA A 183 -92.19 -12.31 29.23
N LEU A 184 -91.06 -13.01 29.13
CA LEU A 184 -90.29 -13.49 30.29
C LEU A 184 -89.66 -12.32 31.07
N VAL A 185 -89.38 -11.22 30.40
CA VAL A 185 -88.79 -10.01 30.99
C VAL A 185 -89.88 -9.11 31.54
N THR A 186 -90.86 -8.74 30.71
CA THR A 186 -91.92 -7.78 31.06
C THR A 186 -92.87 -8.29 32.14
N ALA A 187 -93.10 -9.61 32.24
CA ALA A 187 -93.89 -10.19 33.34
C ALA A 187 -93.24 -10.01 34.72
N HIS A 188 -91.94 -9.67 34.76
CA HIS A 188 -91.19 -9.44 36.00
C HIS A 188 -90.92 -7.95 36.25
N ASP A 189 -91.81 -7.06 35.78
CA ASP A 189 -91.71 -5.60 35.99
C ASP A 189 -90.40 -4.99 35.45
N TYR A 190 -89.94 -5.49 34.31
CA TYR A 190 -88.93 -4.82 33.50
C TYR A 190 -89.61 -4.00 32.41
N GLN A 191 -89.19 -2.74 32.28
CA GLN A 191 -89.78 -1.78 31.35
C GLN A 191 -88.84 -1.57 30.17
N PHE A 192 -89.38 -1.68 28.95
CA PHE A 192 -88.64 -1.38 27.73
C PHE A 192 -88.17 0.08 27.73
N ALA A 193 -86.89 0.27 27.40
CA ALA A 193 -86.23 1.58 27.36
C ALA A 193 -85.84 1.98 25.93
N TRP A 194 -85.17 1.09 25.19
CA TRP A 194 -84.59 1.41 23.89
C TRP A 194 -84.34 0.17 23.03
N PHE A 195 -84.30 0.35 21.72
CA PHE A 195 -83.85 -0.65 20.74
C PHE A 195 -82.82 0.01 19.83
N ASP A 196 -81.58 -0.48 19.82
CA ASP A 196 -80.47 0.12 19.07
C ASP A 196 -80.31 -0.45 17.64
N GLY A 197 -81.28 -1.24 17.19
CA GLY A 197 -81.24 -1.96 15.91
C GLY A 197 -80.72 -3.39 16.02
N LEU A 198 -80.12 -3.77 17.16
CA LEU A 198 -79.60 -5.10 17.47
C LEU A 198 -80.11 -5.59 18.84
N ASN A 199 -79.87 -4.80 19.88
CA ASN A 199 -80.20 -5.08 21.26
C ASN A 199 -81.42 -4.28 21.74
N ARG A 200 -82.23 -4.92 22.59
CA ARG A 200 -83.27 -4.24 23.37
C ARG A 200 -82.81 -4.05 24.81
N TYR A 201 -83.08 -2.87 25.33
CA TYR A 201 -82.74 -2.44 26.68
C TYR A 201 -84.00 -2.41 27.53
N TYR A 202 -83.90 -2.97 28.73
CA TYR A 202 -84.96 -2.91 29.73
C TYR A 202 -84.41 -2.49 31.08
N THR A 203 -85.22 -1.81 31.89
CA THR A 203 -84.86 -1.44 33.26
C THR A 203 -85.81 -2.07 34.25
N ALA A 204 -85.30 -2.56 35.37
CA ALA A 204 -86.15 -3.01 36.47
C ALA A 204 -87.03 -1.85 36.97
N GLY A 205 -88.29 -2.12 37.35
CA GLY A 205 -89.26 -1.10 37.72
C GLY A 205 -88.80 -0.17 38.85
N GLU A 206 -88.05 -0.71 39.82
CA GLU A 206 -87.41 0.03 40.90
C GLU A 206 -86.29 1.00 40.44
N HIS A 207 -85.80 0.82 39.21
CA HIS A 207 -84.78 1.65 38.56
C HIS A 207 -85.33 2.42 37.33
N ALA A 208 -86.62 2.74 37.32
CA ALA A 208 -87.29 3.42 36.19
C ALA A 208 -86.64 4.75 35.76
N ALA A 209 -85.90 5.44 36.63
CA ALA A 209 -85.15 6.65 36.25
C ALA A 209 -84.06 6.36 35.20
N LEU A 210 -83.48 5.16 35.18
CA LEU A 210 -82.51 4.75 34.17
C LEU A 210 -83.15 4.64 32.76
N ARG A 211 -84.46 4.37 32.70
CA ARG A 211 -85.19 4.24 31.44
C ARG A 211 -85.11 5.51 30.60
N GLU A 212 -85.29 6.67 31.25
CA GLU A 212 -85.24 7.98 30.56
C GLU A 212 -83.84 8.28 30.02
N VAL A 213 -82.79 7.86 30.73
CA VAL A 213 -81.39 8.03 30.31
C VAL A 213 -81.05 7.14 29.11
N LEU A 214 -81.58 5.91 29.12
CA LEU A 214 -81.36 4.92 28.06
C LEU A 214 -82.21 5.15 26.81
N ALA A 215 -83.32 5.89 26.91
CA ALA A 215 -84.28 6.09 25.82
C ALA A 215 -83.75 6.89 24.61
N LEU A 216 -82.52 7.40 24.68
CA LEU A 216 -81.87 8.16 23.62
C LEU A 216 -80.64 7.39 23.13
N GLN A 217 -80.48 7.27 21.82
CA GLN A 217 -79.25 6.71 21.25
C GLN A 217 -77.98 7.45 21.73
N PRO A 218 -76.81 6.77 21.72
CA PRO A 218 -75.52 7.43 21.80
C PRO A 218 -75.41 8.59 20.80
N ASN A 219 -74.87 9.72 21.23
CA ASN A 219 -74.79 10.94 20.43
C ASN A 219 -73.61 11.82 20.87
N VAL A 220 -73.51 13.01 20.27
CA VAL A 220 -72.38 13.94 20.45
C VAL A 220 -72.17 14.41 21.91
N PHE A 221 -73.14 14.24 22.79
CA PHE A 221 -73.04 14.62 24.19
C PHE A 221 -72.38 13.56 25.09
N ASP A 222 -72.06 12.37 24.56
CA ASP A 222 -71.47 11.28 25.35
C ASP A 222 -69.94 11.31 25.43
N ASP A 223 -69.27 12.22 24.71
CA ASP A 223 -67.80 12.38 24.69
C ASP A 223 -67.05 11.03 24.61
N PHE A 224 -67.32 10.25 23.56
CA PHE A 224 -66.68 8.95 23.34
C PHE A 224 -65.97 8.85 21.99
N ILE A 225 -65.01 7.94 21.93
CA ILE A 225 -64.36 7.48 20.70
C ILE A 225 -64.36 5.96 20.67
N SER A 226 -64.32 5.34 19.49
CA SER A 226 -64.18 3.90 19.38
C SER A 226 -62.76 3.45 19.75
N HIS A 227 -62.64 2.22 20.25
CA HIS A 227 -61.38 1.55 20.55
C HIS A 227 -60.46 1.54 19.32
N HIS A 228 -61.01 1.28 18.13
CA HIS A 228 -60.24 1.32 16.88
C HIS A 228 -59.65 2.70 16.58
N LEU A 229 -60.41 3.77 16.82
CA LEU A 229 -59.91 5.14 16.63
C LEU A 229 -58.85 5.49 17.68
N ALA A 230 -59.09 5.15 18.95
CA ALA A 230 -58.12 5.34 20.02
C ALA A 230 -56.79 4.61 19.72
N HIS A 231 -56.87 3.34 19.32
CA HIS A 231 -55.72 2.53 18.93
C HIS A 231 -55.00 3.12 17.70
N ALA A 232 -55.73 3.56 16.67
CA ALA A 232 -55.14 4.18 15.49
C ALA A 232 -54.41 5.50 15.82
N TRP A 233 -54.97 6.33 16.70
CA TRP A 233 -54.30 7.55 17.17
C TRP A 233 -53.03 7.25 17.97
N GLN A 234 -53.06 6.25 18.85
CA GLN A 234 -51.88 5.82 19.58
C GLN A 234 -50.80 5.28 18.64
N ALA A 235 -51.16 4.42 17.69
CA ALA A 235 -50.23 3.91 16.68
C ALA A 235 -49.61 5.02 15.84
N LYS A 236 -50.41 6.01 15.42
CA LYS A 236 -49.91 7.20 14.72
C LYS A 236 -48.92 8.01 15.56
N ALA A 237 -49.21 8.22 16.85
CA ALA A 237 -48.31 8.94 17.75
C ALA A 237 -46.96 8.20 17.91
N THR A 238 -47.01 6.88 18.09
CA THR A 238 -45.80 6.03 18.15
C THR A 238 -44.99 6.12 16.85
N LEU A 239 -45.66 6.00 15.69
CA LEU A 239 -44.99 6.07 14.40
C LEU A 239 -44.38 7.46 14.14
N ALA A 240 -45.05 8.53 14.56
CA ALA A 240 -44.51 9.89 14.46
C ALA A 240 -43.25 10.06 15.31
N GLY A 241 -43.21 9.49 16.52
CA GLY A 241 -42.01 9.47 17.36
C GLY A 241 -40.86 8.70 16.70
N GLN A 242 -41.14 7.49 16.20
CA GLN A 242 -40.14 6.67 15.50
C GLN A 242 -39.59 7.37 14.24
N LEU A 243 -40.44 8.08 13.50
CA LEU A 243 -40.03 8.85 12.33
C LEU A 243 -39.10 10.01 12.73
N GLN A 244 -39.42 10.73 13.81
CA GLN A 244 -38.59 11.81 14.32
C GLN A 244 -37.20 11.29 14.73
N ASP A 245 -37.14 10.19 15.49
CA ASP A 245 -35.88 9.57 15.90
C ASP A 245 -35.05 9.13 14.68
N ALA A 246 -35.70 8.55 13.66
CA ALA A 246 -35.03 8.14 12.42
C ALA A 246 -34.47 9.33 11.63
N LEU A 247 -35.20 10.45 11.57
CA LEU A 247 -34.73 11.68 10.92
C LEU A 247 -33.51 12.26 11.64
N GLU A 248 -33.51 12.27 12.97
CA GLU A 248 -32.37 12.74 13.77
C GLU A 248 -31.13 11.86 13.57
N GLN A 249 -31.30 10.54 13.55
CA GLN A 249 -30.22 9.60 13.27
C GLN A 249 -29.67 9.76 11.85
N ALA A 250 -30.54 9.97 10.86
CA ALA A 250 -30.15 10.22 9.48
C ALA A 250 -29.36 11.53 9.35
N ALA A 251 -29.82 12.61 10.00
CA ALA A 251 -29.10 13.89 10.02
C ALA A 251 -27.72 13.76 10.67
N ALA A 252 -27.62 13.06 11.80
CA ALA A 252 -26.34 12.80 12.46
C ALA A 252 -25.40 11.94 11.61
N ALA A 253 -25.93 10.94 10.89
CA ALA A 253 -25.14 10.12 9.97
C ALA A 253 -24.64 10.93 8.77
N GLN A 254 -25.48 11.81 8.21
CA GLN A 254 -25.09 12.73 7.15
C GLN A 254 -23.98 13.69 7.61
N GLY A 255 -24.08 14.25 8.83
CA GLY A 255 -23.03 15.08 9.42
C GLY A 255 -21.70 14.33 9.52
N ARG A 256 -21.69 13.13 10.12
CA ARG A 256 -20.49 12.29 10.20
C ARG A 256 -19.91 11.94 8.83
N ALA A 257 -20.76 11.66 7.84
CA ALA A 257 -20.32 11.38 6.49
C ALA A 257 -19.69 12.60 5.81
N ALA A 258 -20.24 13.80 6.02
CA ALA A 258 -19.67 15.05 5.54
C ALA A 258 -18.32 15.35 6.18
N ASP A 259 -18.19 15.18 7.50
CA ASP A 259 -16.93 15.36 8.23
C ASP A 259 -15.86 14.38 7.74
N ALA A 260 -16.20 13.10 7.62
CA ALA A 260 -15.29 12.08 7.10
C ALA A 260 -14.88 12.34 5.65
N GLN A 261 -15.79 12.88 4.82
CA GLN A 261 -15.47 13.28 3.45
C GLN A 261 -14.52 14.47 3.42
N ALA A 262 -14.74 15.49 4.26
CA ALA A 262 -13.85 16.64 4.37
C ALA A 262 -12.45 16.24 4.83
N GLU A 263 -12.34 15.35 5.82
CA GLU A 263 -11.06 14.81 6.29
C GLU A 263 -10.33 14.04 5.18
N ARG A 264 -11.05 13.17 4.46
CA ARG A 264 -10.49 12.43 3.30
C ARG A 264 -10.00 13.36 2.20
N THR A 265 -10.75 14.42 1.90
CA THR A 265 -10.34 15.42 0.91
C THR A 265 -9.08 16.16 1.36
N ALA A 266 -9.00 16.59 2.63
CA ALA A 266 -7.82 17.24 3.17
C ALA A 266 -6.57 16.34 3.13
N LEU A 267 -6.72 15.06 3.52
CA LEU A 267 -5.64 14.07 3.44
C LEU A 267 -5.19 13.83 1.99
N ALA A 268 -6.13 13.77 1.05
CA ALA A 268 -5.81 13.62 -0.38
C ALA A 268 -5.06 14.83 -0.93
N GLU A 269 -5.46 16.05 -0.56
CA GLU A 269 -4.77 17.29 -0.94
C GLU A 269 -3.34 17.34 -0.38
N GLN A 270 -3.16 16.97 0.89
CA GLN A 270 -1.84 16.89 1.52
C GLN A 270 -0.95 15.86 0.81
N ALA A 271 -1.45 14.64 0.59
CA ALA A 271 -0.70 13.60 -0.12
C ALA A 271 -0.29 14.03 -1.54
N LEU A 272 -1.16 14.77 -2.23
CA LEU A 272 -0.88 15.31 -3.55
C LEU A 272 0.18 16.43 -3.51
N HIS A 273 0.18 17.26 -2.46
CA HIS A 273 1.23 18.25 -2.22
C HIS A 273 2.58 17.58 -1.96
N ASP A 274 2.64 16.65 -1.02
CA ASP A 274 3.85 15.91 -0.66
C ASP A 274 4.41 15.16 -1.87
N GLY A 275 3.54 14.52 -2.66
CA GLY A 275 3.92 13.86 -3.90
C GLY A 275 4.53 14.81 -4.94
N ARG A 276 3.98 16.03 -5.08
CA ARG A 276 4.55 17.07 -5.96
C ARG A 276 5.92 17.54 -5.49
N GLU A 277 6.11 17.70 -4.18
CA GLU A 277 7.38 18.13 -3.60
C GLU A 277 8.45 17.06 -3.74
N ALA A 278 8.13 15.79 -3.43
CA ALA A 278 9.02 14.66 -3.66
C ALA A 278 9.43 14.55 -5.13
N ASN A 279 8.49 14.69 -6.07
CA ASN A 279 8.79 14.65 -7.50
C ASN A 279 9.70 15.82 -7.93
N ARG A 280 9.54 17.01 -7.34
CA ARG A 280 10.43 18.15 -7.57
C ARG A 280 11.85 17.85 -7.07
N GLN A 281 11.99 17.27 -5.88
CA GLN A 281 13.30 16.89 -5.31
C GLN A 281 14.00 15.83 -6.17
N VAL A 282 13.27 14.80 -6.59
CA VAL A 282 13.80 13.77 -7.51
C VAL A 282 14.25 14.39 -8.84
N SER A 283 13.43 15.27 -9.41
CA SER A 283 13.77 15.96 -10.66
C SER A 283 15.05 16.82 -10.52
N GLN A 284 15.20 17.53 -9.40
CA GLN A 284 16.42 18.28 -9.10
C GLN A 284 17.65 17.39 -8.92
N ALA A 285 17.50 16.27 -8.20
CA ALA A 285 18.57 15.30 -8.00
C ALA A 285 19.01 14.66 -9.32
N LEU A 286 18.06 14.29 -10.19
CA LEU A 286 18.35 13.79 -11.55
C LEU A 286 19.09 14.81 -12.39
N ALA A 287 18.66 16.08 -12.38
CA ALA A 287 19.36 17.15 -13.09
C ALA A 287 20.80 17.35 -12.56
N GLY A 288 20.97 17.32 -11.23
CA GLY A 288 22.29 17.39 -10.59
C GLY A 288 23.20 16.21 -10.96
N ALA A 289 22.65 15.00 -10.97
CA ALA A 289 23.37 13.78 -11.38
C ALA A 289 23.78 13.84 -12.85
N ALA A 290 22.89 14.29 -13.74
CA ALA A 290 23.20 14.48 -15.16
C ALA A 290 24.35 15.48 -15.36
N ALA A 291 24.32 16.62 -14.65
CA ALA A 291 25.40 17.61 -14.69
C ALA A 291 26.72 17.08 -14.12
N ALA A 292 26.68 16.25 -13.07
CA ALA A 292 27.86 15.58 -12.54
C ALA A 292 28.45 14.56 -13.52
N GLN A 293 27.59 13.76 -14.17
CA GLN A 293 27.99 12.81 -15.20
C GLN A 293 28.64 13.52 -16.40
N GLN A 294 28.09 14.64 -16.84
CA GLN A 294 28.69 15.43 -17.93
C GLN A 294 30.09 15.94 -17.55
N ARG A 295 30.25 16.52 -16.36
CA ARG A 295 31.57 16.97 -15.86
C ARG A 295 32.59 15.83 -15.77
N LEU A 296 32.14 14.63 -15.36
CA LEU A 296 33.00 13.45 -15.32
C LEU A 296 33.42 13.03 -16.74
N GLN A 297 32.50 13.04 -17.72
CA GLN A 297 32.82 12.75 -19.11
C GLN A 297 33.82 13.75 -19.69
N GLU A 298 33.64 15.05 -19.42
CA GLU A 298 34.59 16.09 -19.81
C GLU A 298 35.97 15.87 -19.18
N THR A 299 36.02 15.54 -17.88
CA THR A 299 37.28 15.25 -17.17
C THR A 299 37.98 14.02 -17.74
N LEU A 300 37.24 12.94 -17.99
CA LEU A 300 37.76 11.72 -18.61
C LEU A 300 38.30 11.99 -20.02
N ALA A 301 37.64 12.85 -20.80
CA ALA A 301 38.11 13.24 -22.12
C ALA A 301 39.44 14.00 -22.06
N VAL A 302 39.58 14.94 -21.10
CA VAL A 302 40.85 15.65 -20.85
C VAL A 302 41.96 14.69 -20.42
N GLN A 303 41.67 13.78 -19.49
CA GLN A 303 42.64 12.77 -19.05
C GLN A 303 43.06 11.84 -20.18
N ALA A 304 42.12 11.40 -21.02
CA ALA A 304 42.43 10.57 -22.19
C ALA A 304 43.36 11.30 -23.17
N GLU A 305 43.17 12.61 -23.37
CA GLU A 305 44.07 13.42 -24.18
C GLU A 305 45.46 13.55 -23.57
N GLN A 306 45.56 13.78 -22.26
CA GLN A 306 46.85 13.81 -21.55
C GLN A 306 47.60 12.48 -21.67
N VAL A 307 46.90 11.34 -21.53
CA VAL A 307 47.49 10.01 -21.72
C VAL A 307 48.00 9.84 -23.16
N ARG A 308 47.25 10.29 -24.18
CA ARG A 308 47.72 10.28 -25.58
C ARG A 308 48.98 11.12 -25.77
N GLN A 309 49.05 12.30 -25.18
CA GLN A 309 50.22 13.18 -25.26
C GLN A 309 51.44 12.58 -24.57
N LEU A 310 51.26 11.98 -23.39
CA LEU A 310 52.33 11.29 -22.68
C LEU A 310 52.86 10.11 -23.50
N ALA A 311 51.99 9.28 -24.07
CA ALA A 311 52.39 8.18 -24.93
C ALA A 311 53.15 8.66 -26.19
N ALA A 312 52.74 9.78 -26.78
CA ALA A 312 53.46 10.39 -27.90
C ALA A 312 54.86 10.90 -27.49
N CYS A 313 54.98 11.50 -26.31
CA CYS A 313 56.26 11.96 -25.77
C CYS A 313 57.20 10.79 -25.46
N GLU A 314 56.66 9.70 -24.86
CA GLU A 314 57.40 8.47 -24.61
C GLU A 314 57.93 7.84 -25.91
N ALA A 315 57.10 7.78 -26.96
CA ALA A 315 57.54 7.30 -28.28
C ALA A 315 58.68 8.15 -28.88
N GLN A 316 58.64 9.47 -28.70
CA GLN A 316 59.73 10.36 -29.13
C GLN A 316 61.03 10.13 -28.35
N LEU A 317 60.93 9.87 -27.04
CA LEU A 317 62.09 9.55 -26.21
C LEU A 317 62.75 8.24 -26.66
N ILE A 318 61.95 7.20 -26.92
CA ILE A 318 62.45 5.91 -27.44
C ILE A 318 63.22 6.09 -28.75
N LEU A 319 62.68 6.88 -29.69
CA LEU A 319 63.36 7.17 -30.96
C LEU A 319 64.70 7.90 -30.73
N ARG A 320 64.72 8.87 -29.81
CA ARG A 320 65.90 9.67 -29.50
C ARG A 320 66.99 8.84 -28.79
N ASP A 321 66.61 7.91 -27.91
CA ASP A 321 67.54 6.96 -27.29
C ASP A 321 68.16 6.03 -28.35
N GLY A 322 67.37 5.56 -29.32
CA GLY A 322 67.88 4.81 -30.46
C GLY A 322 68.87 5.60 -31.32
N ASP A 323 68.63 6.90 -31.54
CA ASP A 323 69.57 7.79 -32.24
C ASP A 323 70.87 8.00 -31.44
N LEU A 324 70.77 8.15 -30.12
CA LEU A 324 71.94 8.28 -29.25
C LEU A 324 72.78 7.00 -29.24
N ALA A 325 72.15 5.84 -29.19
CA ALA A 325 72.83 4.55 -29.29
C ALA A 325 73.61 4.41 -30.61
N ARG A 326 72.98 4.76 -31.75
CA ARG A 326 73.67 4.77 -33.06
C ARG A 326 74.84 5.73 -33.12
N ARG A 327 74.72 6.92 -32.51
CA ARG A 327 75.83 7.89 -32.42
C ARG A 327 76.96 7.36 -31.54
N ALA A 328 76.64 6.67 -30.44
CA ALA A 328 77.65 6.06 -29.58
C ALA A 328 78.47 4.98 -30.31
N GLU A 329 77.82 4.13 -31.12
CA GLU A 329 78.50 3.16 -31.98
C GLU A 329 79.44 3.83 -33.00
N GLN A 330 79.00 4.93 -33.63
CA GLN A 330 79.86 5.70 -34.54
C GLN A 330 81.08 6.29 -33.85
N VAL A 331 80.94 6.81 -32.63
CA VAL A 331 82.07 7.35 -31.85
C VAL A 331 83.05 6.24 -31.51
N ALA A 332 82.58 5.05 -31.11
CA ALA A 332 83.44 3.90 -30.85
C ALA A 332 84.23 3.47 -32.11
N ALA A 333 83.56 3.38 -33.26
CA ALA A 333 84.22 3.05 -34.53
C ALA A 333 85.29 4.09 -34.94
N LEU A 334 85.05 5.38 -34.68
CA LEU A 334 86.03 6.44 -34.92
C LEU A 334 87.23 6.35 -33.96
N GLN A 335 87.01 5.95 -32.70
CA GLN A 335 88.08 5.73 -31.72
C GLN A 335 88.98 4.55 -32.11
N ASP A 336 88.39 3.44 -32.55
CA ASP A 336 89.14 2.28 -33.04
C ASP A 336 89.98 2.64 -34.28
N GLY A 337 89.41 3.43 -35.20
CA GLY A 337 90.12 3.93 -36.38
C GLY A 337 91.29 4.86 -36.03
N LEU A 338 91.15 5.70 -35.00
CA LEU A 338 92.22 6.58 -34.52
C LEU A 338 93.38 5.78 -33.90
N ALA A 339 93.07 4.75 -33.11
CA ALA A 339 94.08 3.88 -32.50
C ALA A 339 94.91 3.15 -33.57
N ALA A 340 94.27 2.64 -34.64
CA ALA A 340 94.96 1.99 -35.75
C ALA A 340 95.93 2.93 -36.49
N LEU A 341 95.54 4.20 -36.67
CA LEU A 341 96.40 5.21 -37.30
C LEU A 341 97.61 5.59 -36.43
N GLN A 342 97.44 5.64 -35.10
CA GLN A 342 98.53 5.90 -34.16
C GLN A 342 99.58 4.78 -34.20
N ASP A 343 99.14 3.52 -34.26
CA ASP A 343 100.04 2.36 -34.38
C ASP A 343 100.85 2.40 -35.69
N GLN A 344 100.21 2.77 -36.81
CA GLN A 344 100.90 2.92 -38.10
C GLN A 344 101.98 4.01 -38.07
N LEU A 345 101.74 5.11 -37.37
CA LEU A 345 102.71 6.20 -37.22
C LEU A 345 103.95 5.75 -36.44
N VAL A 346 103.76 5.05 -35.32
CA VAL A 346 104.86 4.51 -34.50
C VAL A 346 105.72 3.52 -35.29
N GLN A 347 105.09 2.65 -36.08
CA GLN A 347 105.82 1.70 -36.95
C GLN A 347 106.66 2.42 -38.01
N ARG A 348 106.13 3.50 -38.60
CA ARG A 348 106.82 4.30 -39.62
C ARG A 348 108.04 5.04 -39.05
N GLU A 349 107.91 5.57 -37.84
CA GLU A 349 108.96 6.33 -37.17
C GLU A 349 110.14 5.43 -36.80
N THR A 350 109.86 4.23 -36.28
CA THR A 350 110.88 3.22 -35.96
C THR A 350 111.67 2.79 -37.20
N ALA A 351 110.99 2.57 -38.34
CA ALA A 351 111.64 2.17 -39.59
C ALA A 351 112.62 3.22 -40.14
N LEU A 352 112.29 4.52 -39.99
CA LEU A 352 113.15 5.62 -40.43
C LEU A 352 114.40 5.78 -39.56
N GLN A 353 114.27 5.54 -38.24
CA GLN A 353 115.41 5.60 -37.31
C GLN A 353 116.45 4.51 -37.60
N ASP A 354 116.01 3.30 -37.92
CA ASP A 354 116.89 2.19 -38.30
C ASP A 354 117.65 2.45 -39.62
N GLU A 355 117.03 3.12 -40.60
CA GLU A 355 117.66 3.45 -41.88
C GLU A 355 118.77 4.50 -41.71
N LEU A 356 118.55 5.50 -40.84
CA LEU A 356 119.52 6.53 -40.50
C LEU A 356 120.77 5.96 -39.82
N ALA A 357 120.61 5.05 -38.86
CA ALA A 357 121.72 4.42 -38.16
C ALA A 357 122.65 3.61 -39.09
N ARG A 358 122.08 2.93 -40.09
CA ARG A 358 122.86 2.17 -41.09
C ARG A 358 123.73 3.08 -41.97
N ARG A 359 123.19 4.24 -42.37
CA ARG A 359 123.90 5.22 -43.21
C ARG A 359 125.07 5.88 -42.47
N GLU A 360 124.89 6.18 -41.18
CA GLU A 360 125.94 6.79 -40.37
C GLU A 360 127.14 5.86 -40.16
N THR A 361 126.87 4.56 -39.98
CA THR A 361 127.90 3.53 -39.81
C THR A 361 128.74 3.35 -41.08
N ALA A 362 128.10 3.31 -42.26
CA ALA A 362 128.79 3.15 -43.54
C ALA A 362 129.75 4.31 -43.87
N LEU A 363 129.39 5.55 -43.51
CA LEU A 363 130.23 6.74 -43.74
C LEU A 363 131.47 6.77 -42.85
N ARG A 364 131.38 6.26 -41.60
CA ARG A 364 132.54 6.17 -40.69
C ARG A 364 133.60 5.19 -41.21
N ASP A 365 133.18 4.05 -41.75
CA ASP A 365 134.08 3.04 -42.28
C ASP A 365 134.83 3.51 -43.54
N GLU A 366 134.21 4.35 -44.38
CA GLU A 366 134.85 4.91 -45.57
C GLU A 366 135.91 5.97 -45.23
N LEU A 367 135.69 6.74 -44.16
CA LEU A 367 136.63 7.75 -43.69
C LEU A 367 137.92 7.12 -43.14
N ALA A 368 137.79 6.05 -42.35
CA ALA A 368 138.93 5.31 -41.80
C ALA A 368 139.84 4.68 -42.88
N ARG A 369 139.26 4.24 -44.00
CA ARG A 369 140.04 3.68 -45.13
C ARG A 369 140.90 4.71 -45.85
N ARG A 370 140.40 5.95 -45.99
CA ARG A 370 141.14 7.05 -46.64
C ARG A 370 142.29 7.57 -45.79
N GLU A 371 142.14 7.60 -44.47
CA GLU A 371 143.22 7.98 -43.55
C GLU A 371 144.41 7.00 -43.60
N ALA A 372 144.14 5.69 -43.66
CA ALA A 372 145.18 4.66 -43.76
C ALA A 372 145.99 4.76 -45.07
N GLN A 373 145.37 5.11 -46.19
CA GLN A 373 146.05 5.28 -47.48
C GLN A 373 147.00 6.49 -47.49
N LEU A 374 146.61 7.60 -46.84
CA LEU A 374 147.42 8.82 -46.79
C LEU A 374 148.65 8.64 -45.88
N GLN A 375 148.54 7.87 -44.80
CA GLN A 375 149.68 7.56 -43.93
C GLN A 375 150.72 6.67 -44.61
N GLY A 376 150.30 5.74 -45.48
CA GLY A 376 151.22 4.90 -46.27
C GLY A 376 152.08 5.70 -47.25
N ALA A 377 151.47 6.64 -47.97
CA ALA A 377 152.18 7.48 -48.95
C ALA A 377 153.22 8.43 -48.30
N LEU A 378 152.98 8.84 -47.05
CA LEU A 378 153.90 9.72 -46.30
C LEU A 378 155.20 9.00 -45.90
N GLY A 379 155.13 7.70 -45.59
CA GLY A 379 156.29 6.89 -45.20
C GLY A 379 157.28 6.64 -46.35
N GLU A 380 156.79 6.44 -47.57
CA GLU A 380 157.63 6.20 -48.74
C GLU A 380 158.42 7.46 -49.16
N LEU A 381 157.82 8.65 -49.01
CA LEU A 381 158.48 9.93 -49.28
C LEU A 381 159.56 10.28 -48.24
N GLN A 382 159.39 9.86 -46.98
CA GLN A 382 160.39 10.07 -45.93
C GLN A 382 161.63 9.16 -46.10
N ALA A 383 161.46 7.94 -46.63
CA ALA A 383 162.57 7.03 -46.93
C ALA A 383 163.45 7.54 -48.10
N ALA A 384 162.86 8.19 -49.10
CA ALA A 384 163.58 8.80 -50.23
C ALA A 384 164.43 10.02 -49.80
N LEU A 385 163.99 10.77 -48.78
CA LEU A 385 164.71 11.95 -48.27
C LEU A 385 165.97 11.58 -47.47
N ALA A 386 165.92 10.50 -46.67
CA ALA A 386 167.06 10.03 -45.90
C ALA A 386 168.22 9.50 -46.77
N HIS A 387 167.92 8.91 -47.93
CA HIS A 387 168.95 8.46 -48.89
C HIS A 387 169.67 9.65 -49.56
N SER A 388 168.96 10.76 -49.79
CA SER A 388 169.51 11.98 -50.40
C SER A 388 170.45 12.75 -49.46
N GLU A 389 170.29 12.64 -48.15
CA GLU A 389 171.17 13.32 -47.17
C GLU A 389 172.49 12.58 -46.98
N HIS A 390 172.51 11.25 -47.14
CA HIS A 390 173.74 10.45 -47.06
C HIS A 390 174.69 10.72 -48.25
N ALA A 391 174.16 11.19 -49.39
CA ALA A 391 174.96 11.68 -50.52
C ALA A 391 175.80 12.94 -50.17
N ARG A 392 175.46 13.69 -49.10
CA ARG A 392 176.09 14.99 -48.81
C ARG A 392 177.26 14.93 -47.84
N HIS A 393 177.30 13.96 -46.92
CA HIS A 393 178.32 13.95 -45.86
C HIS A 393 179.69 13.37 -46.29
N GLN A 394 179.73 12.47 -47.27
CA GLN A 394 181.00 11.91 -47.78
C GLN A 394 181.74 12.83 -48.78
N ALA A 395 181.04 13.78 -49.41
CA ALA A 395 181.65 14.76 -50.31
C ALA A 395 182.38 15.92 -49.56
N GLY A 396 182.13 16.09 -48.25
CA GLY A 396 182.70 17.18 -47.45
C GLY A 396 184.13 16.94 -46.93
N ALA A 397 184.59 15.69 -46.86
CA ALA A 397 185.89 15.37 -46.27
C ALA A 397 187.08 15.65 -47.23
N TRP A 398 186.90 15.55 -48.54
CA TRP A 398 187.96 15.81 -49.52
C TRP A 398 188.18 17.29 -49.84
N GLY A 399 187.22 18.16 -49.48
CA GLY A 399 187.32 19.61 -49.65
C GLY A 399 188.22 20.30 -48.62
N SER A 400 188.47 19.67 -47.47
CA SER A 400 189.22 20.31 -46.38
C SER A 400 190.74 20.19 -46.49
N ASP A 401 191.30 19.20 -47.20
CA ASP A 401 192.74 19.07 -47.43
C ASP A 401 193.24 19.95 -48.60
N MET A 402 192.40 20.13 -49.63
CA MET A 402 192.70 21.01 -50.77
C MET A 402 192.81 22.49 -50.35
N GLN A 403 192.07 22.88 -49.31
CA GLN A 403 192.00 24.27 -48.87
C GLN A 403 193.17 24.68 -47.96
N GLN A 404 193.88 23.73 -47.34
CA GLN A 404 195.16 24.03 -46.67
C GLN A 404 196.34 24.13 -47.64
N ARG A 405 196.29 23.58 -48.85
CA ARG A 405 197.35 23.77 -49.86
C ARG A 405 197.20 25.00 -50.74
N LEU A 406 196.01 25.62 -50.82
CA LEU A 406 195.78 26.84 -51.60
C LEU A 406 195.84 28.14 -50.77
N LEU A 407 195.93 28.06 -49.45
CA LEU A 407 196.41 29.16 -48.59
C LEU A 407 197.94 29.22 -48.50
N ALA A 408 198.63 28.45 -49.33
CA ALA A 408 199.79 28.96 -50.05
C ALA A 408 199.26 29.48 -51.41
N MET A 409 198.89 30.75 -51.50
CA MET A 409 199.87 31.81 -51.75
C MET A 409 200.76 31.46 -52.96
N GLU A 410 200.40 31.97 -54.12
CA GLU A 410 200.98 33.23 -54.62
C GLU A 410 202.36 33.10 -55.31
N HIS A 411 202.68 31.95 -55.89
CA HIS A 411 203.63 31.88 -57.01
C HIS A 411 203.14 31.00 -58.18
N SER A 412 202.55 31.65 -59.21
CA SER A 412 202.56 31.24 -60.64
C SER A 412 201.35 30.52 -61.27
N ARG A 413 200.65 31.30 -62.14
CA ARG A 413 200.16 31.08 -63.53
C ARG A 413 199.42 29.79 -64.00
N TRP A 414 198.39 30.02 -64.82
CA TRP A 414 197.86 29.29 -66.02
C TRP A 414 196.49 28.52 -65.98
N TRP A 415 195.50 29.04 -66.75
CA TRP A 415 194.71 28.44 -67.89
C TRP A 415 193.53 27.41 -67.75
N ARG A 416 192.41 27.78 -68.45
CA ARG A 416 191.55 27.12 -69.50
C ARG A 416 190.85 25.73 -69.36
N LEU A 417 189.58 25.72 -69.88
CA LEU A 417 188.94 24.83 -70.92
C LEU A 417 188.05 23.58 -70.58
N ARG A 418 186.84 23.58 -71.21
CA ARG A 418 186.04 22.53 -71.95
C ARG A 418 185.39 21.29 -71.26
N GLY A 419 184.10 21.06 -71.60
CA GLY A 419 183.67 19.84 -72.35
C GLY A 419 182.55 18.91 -71.83
N SER A 420 181.34 18.96 -72.44
CA SER A 420 180.63 17.90 -73.24
C SER A 420 180.09 16.52 -72.74
N LEU A 421 178.81 16.24 -73.14
CA LEU A 421 178.20 15.06 -73.86
C LEU A 421 177.34 13.96 -73.15
N LEU A 422 176.09 13.80 -73.69
CA LEU A 422 175.29 12.60 -74.13
C LEU A 422 174.96 11.43 -73.17
N GLY A 423 173.81 10.71 -73.22
CA GLY A 423 172.60 10.72 -74.06
C GLY A 423 171.76 9.39 -73.98
N VAL A 424 170.48 9.46 -74.39
CA VAL A 424 169.61 8.43 -75.07
C VAL A 424 169.03 7.23 -74.25
N GLY A 425 167.76 6.76 -74.38
CA GLY A 425 166.57 7.17 -75.15
C GLY A 425 165.41 6.13 -75.22
N ARG A 426 164.29 6.53 -75.91
CA ARG A 426 163.16 5.79 -76.58
C ARG A 426 162.05 5.15 -75.68
N ALA A 427 160.71 5.39 -75.78
CA ALA A 427 159.67 5.52 -76.86
C ALA A 427 159.31 4.17 -77.57
N PRO A 428 158.14 3.92 -78.26
CA PRO A 428 156.95 4.76 -78.61
C PRO A 428 155.52 4.06 -78.77
N GLN A 429 154.47 4.83 -79.17
CA GLN A 429 153.31 4.55 -80.11
C GLN A 429 152.19 3.49 -79.75
N ALA A 430 150.91 3.49 -80.19
CA ALA A 430 150.01 4.34 -81.02
C ALA A 430 148.53 3.80 -81.02
N LEU A 431 147.58 4.61 -81.57
CA LEU A 431 146.38 4.27 -82.40
C LEU A 431 144.98 3.85 -81.82
N LEU A 432 143.99 4.73 -82.11
CA LEU A 432 142.65 4.57 -82.74
C LEU A 432 141.75 3.30 -82.56
N ALA A 433 140.46 3.60 -82.28
CA ALA A 433 139.20 3.05 -82.85
C ALA A 433 138.29 2.06 -82.07
N ARG A 434 137.00 2.47 -82.03
CA ARG A 434 135.70 1.73 -82.13
C ARG A 434 135.01 1.04 -80.92
N SER A 435 133.72 1.42 -80.82
CA SER A 435 132.45 0.66 -80.62
C SER A 435 131.87 0.37 -79.23
N ARG A 436 130.61 0.84 -79.09
CA ARG A 436 129.39 0.26 -78.47
C ARG A 436 129.34 -0.10 -76.96
N ASP A 437 128.16 0.25 -76.46
CA ASP A 437 127.50 0.11 -75.14
C ASP A 437 127.96 1.03 -73.99
#